data_AF-A0A382D299-F1
#
_entry.id   AF-A0A382D299-F1
#
_cell.length_a   1.000
_cell.length_b   1.000
_cell.length_c   1.000
_cell.angle_alpha   90.00
_cell.angle_beta   90.00
_cell.angle_gamma   90.00
#
_symmetry.space_group_name_H-M   'P 1'
#
loop_
_entity.id
_entity.type
_entity.pdbx_description
1 polymer ?
#
loop_
_entity_poly.entity_id
_entity_poly.type
_entity_poly.pdbx_seq_one_letter_code
_entity_poly.pdbx_strand_id
1 'polypeptide(L)'
;ELYTNQLKLDGKIRTHTLASIFDGYSASDIKDVCQAAQLKVVNELFISSEYVEPIEGENLTRPRELTLKDFREIISRRKPSVSMDMIRAYYKWSEQFKAL
;
A
#
# COMPACT_ATOMS: atom_id res chain seq x y z
N GLU A 1 5.62 -7.94 2.45
CA GLU A 1 4.84 -8.92 3.25
C GLU A 1 4.21 -8.28 4.48
N LEU A 2 4.97 -7.59 5.35
CA LEU A 2 4.46 -6.96 6.57
C LEU A 2 3.15 -6.15 6.37
N TYR A 3 3.16 -5.17 5.47
CA TYR A 3 2.01 -4.27 5.25
C TYR A 3 0.90 -4.86 4.37
N THR A 4 1.18 -5.94 3.66
CA THR A 4 0.23 -6.59 2.75
C THR A 4 -0.45 -7.81 3.37
N ASN A 5 -0.01 -8.26 4.55
CA ASN A 5 -0.46 -9.52 5.17
C ASN A 5 -1.97 -9.56 5.46
N GLN A 6 -2.57 -8.42 5.80
CA GLN A 6 -4.02 -8.33 6.08
C GLN A 6 -4.84 -7.95 4.83
N LEU A 7 -4.20 -7.76 3.68
CA LEU A 7 -4.87 -7.37 2.44
C LEU A 7 -5.28 -8.61 1.66
N LYS A 8 -6.50 -8.59 1.11
CA LYS A 8 -6.94 -9.61 0.16
C LYS A 8 -6.40 -9.27 -1.22
N LEU A 9 -5.26 -9.85 -1.60
CA LEU A 9 -4.61 -9.62 -2.89
C LEU A 9 -5.14 -10.58 -3.96
N ASP A 10 -5.19 -10.12 -5.21
CA ASP A 10 -5.37 -10.99 -6.38
C ASP A 10 -4.24 -12.03 -6.41
N GLY A 11 -4.59 -13.30 -6.62
CA GLY A 11 -3.61 -14.42 -6.63
C GLY A 11 -2.48 -14.30 -7.66
N LYS A 12 -2.59 -13.39 -8.64
CA LYS A 12 -1.54 -13.08 -9.62
C LYS A 12 -0.49 -12.11 -9.07
N ILE A 13 -0.75 -11.45 -7.94
CA ILE A 13 0.20 -10.52 -7.33
C ILE A 13 1.34 -11.31 -6.68
N ARG A 14 2.56 -11.04 -7.15
CA ARG A 14 3.77 -11.55 -6.52
C ARG A 14 4.39 -10.46 -5.65
N THR A 15 4.84 -10.81 -4.45
CA THR A 15 5.46 -9.89 -3.50
C THR A 15 6.61 -9.10 -4.12
N HIS A 16 7.43 -9.73 -4.96
CA HIS A 16 8.54 -9.05 -5.65
C HIS A 16 8.05 -7.92 -6.57
N THR A 17 6.91 -8.09 -7.24
CA THR A 17 6.35 -7.08 -8.15
C THR A 17 5.88 -5.86 -7.36
N LEU A 18 5.29 -6.06 -6.18
CA LEU A 18 4.97 -4.97 -5.26
C LEU A 18 6.25 -4.29 -4.75
N ALA A 19 7.28 -5.05 -4.39
CA ALA A 19 8.54 -4.48 -3.95
C ALA A 19 9.15 -3.54 -5.02
N SER A 20 9.11 -3.93 -6.30
CA SER A 20 9.62 -3.09 -7.39
C SER A 20 8.86 -1.79 -7.59
N ILE A 21 7.54 -1.76 -7.39
CA ILE A 21 6.77 -0.50 -7.52
C ILE A 21 6.95 0.44 -6.31
N PHE A 22 7.42 -0.10 -5.18
CA PHE A 22 7.73 0.65 -3.97
C PHE A 22 9.21 1.01 -3.87
N ASP A 23 9.98 0.88 -4.95
CA ASP A 23 11.37 1.31 -4.94
C ASP A 23 11.47 2.82 -4.64
N GLY A 24 12.33 3.17 -3.68
CA GLY A 24 12.46 4.53 -3.14
C GLY A 24 11.36 4.97 -2.16
N TYR A 25 10.36 4.14 -1.85
CA TYR A 25 9.35 4.45 -0.84
C TYR A 25 9.84 4.08 0.57
N SER A 26 9.55 4.93 1.54
CA SER A 26 9.79 4.60 2.95
C SER A 26 8.77 3.58 3.46
N ALA A 27 9.06 2.95 4.60
CA ALA A 27 8.13 2.03 5.25
C ALA A 27 6.78 2.69 5.59
N SER A 28 6.80 3.99 5.96
CA SER A 28 5.57 4.76 6.20
C SER A 28 4.78 4.96 4.90
N ASP A 29 5.45 5.30 3.80
CA ASP A 29 4.77 5.47 2.52
C ASP A 29 4.11 4.16 2.05
N ILE A 30 4.80 3.03 2.21
CA ILE A 30 4.26 1.70 1.84
C ILE A 30 3.03 1.37 2.68
N LYS A 31 3.07 1.64 4.00
CA LYS A 31 1.92 1.46 4.89
C LYS A 31 0.73 2.30 4.44
N ASP A 32 0.97 3.59 4.14
CA ASP A 32 -0.08 4.52 3.72
C ASP A 32 -0.70 4.11 2.39
N VAL A 33 0.11 3.63 1.43
CA VAL A 33 -0.40 3.11 0.16
C VAL A 33 -1.26 1.85 0.39
N CYS A 34 -0.84 0.93 1.26
CA CYS A 34 -1.60 -0.26 1.60
C CYS A 34 -2.94 0.07 2.26
N GLN A 35 -2.96 1.05 3.17
CA GLN A 35 -4.19 1.53 3.80
C GLN A 35 -5.12 2.19 2.78
N ALA A 36 -4.58 3.05 1.91
CA ALA A 36 -5.35 3.70 0.86
C ALA A 36 -5.95 2.68 -0.12
N ALA A 37 -5.22 1.59 -0.43
CA ALA A 37 -5.70 0.51 -1.27
C ALA A 37 -6.89 -0.20 -0.63
N GLN A 38 -6.79 -0.57 0.65
CA GLN A 38 -7.88 -1.18 1.39
C GLN A 38 -9.12 -0.28 1.45
N LEU A 39 -8.94 1.01 1.76
CA LEU A 39 -10.02 2.00 1.78
C LEU A 39 -10.72 2.14 0.42
N LYS A 40 -9.95 2.11 -0.67
CA LYS A 40 -10.50 2.19 -2.03
C LYS A 40 -11.49 1.04 -2.29
N VAL A 41 -11.10 -0.21 -2.06
CA VAL A 41 -11.98 -1.37 -2.33
C VAL A 41 -13.15 -1.47 -1.34
N VAL A 42 -12.98 -0.97 -0.12
CA VAL A 42 -14.07 -0.86 0.86
C VAL A 42 -15.10 0.19 0.40
N ASN A 43 -14.64 1.36 -0.06
CA ASN A 43 -15.54 2.37 -0.60
C ASN A 43 -16.26 1.88 -1.87
N GLU A 44 -15.58 1.15 -2.74
CA GLU A 44 -16.20 0.54 -3.93
C GLU A 44 -17.31 -0.45 -3.54
N LEU A 45 -17.11 -1.24 -2.48
CA LEU A 45 -18.14 -2.13 -1.96
C LEU A 45 -19.37 -1.33 -1.52
N PHE A 46 -19.20 -0.31 -0.68
CA PHE A 46 -20.34 0.45 -0.13
C PHE A 46 -21.07 1.32 -1.16
N ILE A 47 -20.42 1.70 -2.26
CA ILE A 47 -21.03 2.47 -3.35
C ILE A 47 -21.72 1.55 -4.38
N SER A 48 -21.41 0.24 -4.37
CA SER A 48 -22.02 -0.72 -5.29
C SER A 48 -23.53 -0.80 -5.10
N SER A 49 -24.27 -0.82 -6.21
CA SER A 49 -25.72 -1.10 -6.19
C SER A 49 -26.06 -2.51 -5.72
N GLU A 50 -25.06 -3.40 -5.66
CA GLU A 50 -25.19 -4.77 -5.18
C GLU A 50 -24.91 -4.90 -3.67
N TYR A 51 -24.53 -3.80 -2.99
CA TYR A 51 -24.35 -3.82 -1.54
C TYR A 51 -25.70 -4.04 -0.83
N VAL A 52 -25.69 -4.99 0.10
CA VAL A 52 -26.82 -5.28 0.98
C VAL A 52 -26.31 -5.22 2.41
N GLU A 53 -27.10 -4.60 3.29
CA GLU A 53 -26.76 -4.55 4.71
C GLU A 53 -26.66 -5.97 5.29
N PRO A 54 -25.69 -6.24 6.17
CA PRO A 54 -25.54 -7.54 6.82
C PRO A 54 -26.81 -8.02 7.51
N ILE A 55 -27.24 -9.24 7.19
CA ILE A 55 -28.31 -9.95 7.89
C ILE A 55 -27.66 -10.93 8.88
N GLU A 56 -28.19 -10.99 10.10
CA GLU A 56 -27.68 -11.91 11.13
C GLU A 56 -27.80 -13.37 10.65
N GLY A 57 -26.68 -14.10 10.67
CA GLY A 57 -26.59 -15.47 10.18
C GLY A 57 -26.15 -15.62 8.71
N GLU A 58 -26.05 -14.53 7.94
CA GLU A 58 -25.53 -14.55 6.57
C GLU A 58 -24.04 -14.20 6.48
N ASN A 59 -23.41 -14.58 5.37
CA ASN A 59 -22.03 -14.22 5.10
C ASN A 59 -21.94 -12.74 4.74
N LEU A 60 -21.07 -12.00 5.44
CA LEU A 60 -20.76 -10.62 5.12
C LEU A 60 -20.20 -10.49 3.69
N THR A 61 -20.77 -9.56 2.92
CA THR A 61 -20.19 -9.13 1.65
C THR A 61 -18.80 -8.54 1.91
N ARG A 62 -17.79 -9.08 1.24
CA ARG A 62 -16.40 -8.66 1.42
C ARG A 62 -15.97 -7.76 0.27
N PRO A 63 -15.05 -6.81 0.50
CA PRO A 63 -14.42 -6.07 -0.58
C PRO A 63 -13.77 -7.02 -1.60
N ARG A 64 -13.74 -6.60 -2.86
CA ARG A 64 -13.02 -7.33 -3.91
C ARG A 64 -11.53 -7.42 -3.60
N GLU A 65 -10.86 -8.33 -4.30
CA GLU A 65 -9.41 -8.45 -4.21
C GLU A 65 -8.71 -7.21 -4.78
N LEU A 66 -7.58 -6.86 -4.16
CA LEU A 66 -6.69 -5.80 -4.60
C LEU A 66 -5.84 -6.28 -5.76
N THR A 67 -5.80 -5.48 -6.81
CA THR A 67 -5.03 -5.72 -8.04
C THR A 67 -3.79 -4.84 -8.08
N LEU A 68 -2.80 -5.18 -8.92
CA LEU A 68 -1.65 -4.29 -9.16
C LEU A 68 -2.05 -2.91 -9.67
N LYS A 69 -3.20 -2.80 -10.35
CA LYS A 69 -3.72 -1.52 -10.84
C LYS A 69 -4.08 -0.59 -9.69
N ASP A 70 -4.68 -1.11 -8.61
CA ASP A 70 -5.05 -0.33 -7.43
C ASP A 70 -3.82 0.33 -6.80
N PHE A 71 -2.74 -0.43 -6.62
CA PHE A 71 -1.48 0.10 -6.09
C PHE A 71 -0.87 1.16 -7.02
N ARG A 72 -0.84 0.92 -8.33
CA ARG A 72 -0.32 1.88 -9.31
C ARG A 72 -1.11 3.20 -9.35
N GLU A 73 -2.43 3.12 -9.26
CA GLU A 73 -3.28 4.32 -9.19
C GLU A 73 -2.95 5.16 -7.97
N ILE A 74 -2.74 4.54 -6.82
CA ILE A 74 -2.42 5.27 -5.57
C ILE A 74 -1.03 5.87 -5.64
N ILE A 75 -0.02 5.11 -6.06
CA ILE A 75 1.38 5.54 -6.21
C ILE A 75 1.52 6.67 -7.23
N SER A 76 0.68 6.71 -8.27
CA SER A 76 0.68 7.82 -9.23
C SER A 76 0.35 9.17 -8.57
N ARG A 77 -0.47 9.15 -7.50
CA ARG A 77 -0.92 10.33 -6.76
C ARG A 77 -0.11 10.58 -5.48
N ARG A 78 0.51 9.54 -4.91
CA ARG A 78 1.29 9.60 -3.66
C ARG A 78 2.76 9.27 -3.95
N LYS A 79 3.61 10.30 -4.02
CA LYS A 79 5.06 10.19 -4.25
C LYS A 79 5.79 9.80 -2.95
N PRO A 80 7.02 9.27 -3.03
CA PRO A 80 7.84 9.00 -1.84
C PRO A 80 7.98 10.25 -0.97
N SER A 81 7.85 10.09 0.35
CA SER A 81 8.05 11.21 1.29
C SER A 81 9.52 11.52 1.53
N VAL A 82 10.41 10.56 1.25
CA VAL A 82 11.87 10.71 1.40
C VAL A 82 12.51 10.79 0.03
N SER A 83 13.15 11.93 -0.27
CA SER A 83 13.90 12.11 -1.52
C SER A 83 15.29 11.47 -1.45
N MET A 84 15.80 11.07 -2.63
CA MET A 84 17.17 10.55 -2.75
C MET A 84 18.24 11.55 -2.29
N ASP A 85 17.99 12.85 -2.44
CA ASP A 85 18.93 13.88 -1.99
C ASP A 85 19.02 13.95 -0.46
N MET A 86 17.89 13.80 0.25
CA MET A 86 17.91 13.70 1.71
C MET A 86 18.65 12.45 2.18
N ILE A 87 18.44 11.31 1.51
CA ILE A 87 19.15 10.07 1.81
C ILE A 87 20.67 10.26 1.65
N ARG A 88 21.12 10.85 0.53
CA ARG A 88 22.53 11.14 0.28
C ARG A 88 23.12 12.10 1.32
N ALA A 89 22.39 13.15 1.67
CA ALA A 89 22.81 14.10 2.70
C ALA A 89 22.99 13.42 4.06
N TYR A 90 22.08 12.51 4.41
CA TYR A 90 22.16 11.75 5.66
C TYR A 90 23.36 10.80 5.67
N TYR A 91 23.64 10.10 4.57
CA TYR A 91 24.85 9.27 4.44
C TYR A 91 26.12 10.09 4.61
N LYS A 92 26.24 11.23 3.89
CA LYS A 92 27.40 12.11 4.00
C LYS A 92 27.63 12.59 5.43
N TRP A 93 26.56 13.02 6.10
CA TRP A 93 26.64 13.45 7.50
C TRP A 93 27.08 12.28 8.40
N SER A 94 26.48 11.11 8.24
CA SER A 94 26.83 9.92 9.03
C SER A 94 28.29 9.52 8.84
N GLU A 95 28.83 9.55 7.62
CA GLU A 95 30.24 9.24 7.36
C GLU A 95 31.19 10.24 8.04
N GLN A 96 30.82 11.52 8.09
CA GLN A 96 31.65 12.58 8.66
C GLN A 96 31.63 12.61 10.19
N PHE A 97 30.52 12.21 10.82
CA PHE A 97 30.28 12.45 12.25
C PHE A 97 29.96 11.19 13.06
N LYS A 98 29.93 9.99 12.46
CA LYS A 98 29.80 8.75 13.24
C LYS A 98 30.98 8.58 14.19
N ALA A 99 30.69 8.22 15.44
CA ALA A 99 31.72 7.85 16.40
C ALA A 99 32.36 6.52 15.97
N LEU A 100 33.69 6.43 16.08
CA LEU A 100 34.48 5.21 15.84
C LEU A 100 34.13 4.10 16.84
#